data_AF-Q91484-F1
#
_entry.id   AF-Q91484-F1
#
_cell.length_a   1.000
_cell.length_b   1.000
_cell.length_c   1.000
_cell.angle_alpha   90.00
_cell.angle_beta   90.00
_cell.angle_gamma   90.00
#
_symmetry.space_group_name_H-M   'P 1'
#
loop_
_entity.id
_entity.type
_entity.pdbx_description
1 polymer ?
#
loop_
_entity_poly.entity_id
_entity_poly.type
_entity_poly.pdbx_seq_one_letter_code
_entity_poly.pdbx_strand_id
1 'polypeptide(L)'
;GTRVVVLTLLLSLVCLIHGVPVLPEPLFPIQDNFDLTKFMGKWHDIAIGSTCPWMQRHKGDAAIGTLELQASGTEDKVSMTRSMKKHGKCEQISGDYELTATPGRLTYHIAKWGADVDAYVVDTNYDEYAIVMLSKQKTGGEKTKSAKLYSRTMELPPTILEDFRRLVREQGMADDTIIIKQNKGECVPGTEPVAAEPQPEITAPRAKRNIVLPELPAEEGSGAGIMMFRSEESCNAEPDAGPCFGTVQRHFYNSSSMACQLFTYGGCMGNQNNFVTERECLQSCRNEAACRLPVDARPCTGQPKIWVFHSNSGLCLDNKKDYCQVNSNKFYSKRECEEYCGVMKVQEKGSSSKQTKGDENTEHTAQIRSIC
;
A
#
# COMPACT_ATOMS: atom_id res chain seq x y z
N GLY A 1 -18.17 86.86 -31.99
CA GLY A 1 -19.09 85.72 -31.80
C GLY A 1 -18.52 84.55 -32.57
N THR A 2 -18.49 83.32 -32.09
CA THR A 2 -19.48 82.65 -31.24
C THR A 2 -18.82 81.38 -30.65
N ARG A 3 -18.87 81.24 -29.30
CA ARG A 3 -18.99 80.02 -28.45
C ARG A 3 -18.12 78.77 -28.78
N VAL A 4 -17.12 78.40 -27.97
CA VAL A 4 -17.15 77.69 -26.66
C VAL A 4 -17.52 76.19 -26.77
N VAL A 5 -16.54 75.32 -26.42
CA VAL A 5 -16.65 73.93 -25.89
C VAL A 5 -17.07 72.88 -26.94
N VAL A 6 -16.31 71.82 -27.24
CA VAL A 6 -16.05 70.63 -26.39
C VAL A 6 -14.74 69.95 -26.83
N LEU A 7 -13.77 69.92 -25.91
CA LEU A 7 -12.72 68.89 -25.81
C LEU A 7 -13.39 67.65 -25.20
N THR A 8 -12.92 66.45 -25.59
CA THR A 8 -13.30 65.09 -25.10
C THR A 8 -14.45 64.38 -25.86
N LEU A 9 -14.08 63.32 -26.60
CA LEU A 9 -14.83 62.06 -26.78
C LEU A 9 -13.94 61.06 -27.58
N LEU A 10 -12.90 60.56 -26.91
CA LEU A 10 -12.38 59.20 -27.12
C LEU A 10 -13.07 58.32 -26.07
N LEU A 11 -13.41 57.07 -26.42
CA LEU A 11 -14.37 56.14 -25.80
C LEU A 11 -15.77 56.32 -26.43
N SER A 12 -16.42 55.32 -27.01
CA SER A 12 -16.32 53.87 -26.86
C SER A 12 -17.14 53.23 -27.97
N LEU A 13 -16.49 52.49 -28.86
CA LEU A 13 -17.17 51.50 -29.71
C LEU A 13 -16.45 50.17 -29.55
N VAL A 14 -16.45 49.66 -28.31
CA VAL A 14 -16.20 48.24 -28.06
C VAL A 14 -17.54 47.57 -28.34
N CYS A 15 -17.62 46.88 -29.47
CA CYS A 15 -18.74 46.03 -29.83
C CYS A 15 -19.13 45.17 -28.62
N LEU A 16 -20.43 45.15 -28.32
CA LEU A 16 -21.09 44.22 -27.42
C LEU A 16 -20.93 42.78 -27.95
N ILE A 17 -19.74 42.21 -27.77
CA ILE A 17 -19.62 40.77 -27.59
C ILE A 17 -20.27 40.55 -26.25
N HIS A 18 -21.53 40.13 -26.27
CA HIS A 18 -22.16 39.52 -25.10
C HIS A 18 -21.16 38.48 -24.64
N GLY A 19 -20.57 38.73 -23.47
CA GLY A 19 -19.59 37.83 -22.89
C GLY A 19 -20.24 36.47 -22.83
N VAL A 20 -19.88 35.59 -23.77
CA VAL A 20 -20.06 34.17 -23.57
C VAL A 20 -19.36 33.95 -22.24
N PRO A 21 -20.08 33.52 -21.19
CA PRO A 21 -19.41 33.18 -19.95
C PRO A 21 -18.43 32.08 -20.34
N VAL A 22 -17.15 32.42 -20.43
CA VAL A 22 -16.08 31.46 -20.58
C VAL A 22 -16.14 30.69 -19.27
N LEU A 23 -16.86 29.57 -19.29
CA LEU A 23 -16.91 28.64 -18.17
C LEU A 23 -15.44 28.38 -17.78
N PRO A 24 -15.10 28.50 -16.50
CA PRO A 24 -13.73 28.29 -16.07
C PRO A 24 -13.25 26.94 -16.59
N GLU A 25 -12.10 26.93 -17.26
CA GLU A 25 -11.53 25.70 -17.81
C GLU A 25 -11.46 24.63 -16.72
N PRO A 26 -11.79 23.37 -17.05
CA PRO A 26 -11.73 22.32 -16.06
C PRO A 26 -10.31 22.19 -15.52
N LEU A 27 -10.19 21.91 -14.22
CA LEU A 27 -8.89 21.85 -13.53
C LEU A 27 -7.94 20.81 -14.13
N PHE A 28 -8.49 19.80 -14.80
CA PHE A 28 -7.77 18.76 -15.51
C PHE A 28 -8.40 18.55 -16.90
N PRO A 29 -7.62 18.11 -17.90
CA PRO A 29 -8.16 17.71 -19.19
C PRO A 29 -9.14 16.56 -19.00
N ILE A 30 -10.22 16.54 -19.80
CA ILE A 30 -11.26 15.52 -19.74
C ILE A 30 -11.19 14.70 -21.03
N GLN A 31 -11.47 13.41 -20.93
CA GLN A 31 -11.58 12.51 -22.07
C GLN A 31 -12.45 13.11 -23.18
N ASP A 32 -11.89 13.19 -24.38
CA ASP A 32 -12.63 13.68 -25.55
C ASP A 32 -13.83 12.77 -25.85
N ASN A 33 -14.99 13.40 -26.11
CA ASN A 33 -16.25 12.73 -26.40
C ASN A 33 -16.64 11.69 -25.34
N PHE A 34 -16.45 12.02 -24.07
CA PHE A 34 -16.79 11.13 -22.96
C PHE A 34 -18.25 10.64 -23.04
N ASP A 35 -18.42 9.32 -23.07
CA ASP A 35 -19.73 8.66 -23.09
C ASP A 35 -19.99 8.00 -21.73
N LEU A 36 -20.89 8.62 -20.95
CA LEU A 36 -21.26 8.12 -19.63
C LEU A 36 -21.83 6.69 -19.70
N THR A 37 -22.58 6.35 -20.73
CA THR A 37 -23.27 5.05 -20.83
C THR A 37 -22.27 3.91 -20.96
N LYS A 38 -21.18 4.11 -21.71
CA LYS A 38 -20.07 3.15 -21.83
C LYS A 38 -19.22 3.08 -20.56
N PHE A 39 -19.15 4.18 -19.82
CA PHE A 39 -18.38 4.25 -18.58
C PHE A 39 -19.06 3.55 -17.39
N MET A 40 -20.35 3.25 -17.46
CA MET A 40 -21.11 2.57 -16.41
C MET A 40 -20.58 1.15 -16.11
N GLY A 41 -21.12 0.56 -15.04
CA GLY A 41 -20.81 -0.80 -14.60
C GLY A 41 -19.66 -0.88 -13.60
N LYS A 42 -19.08 -2.07 -13.50
CA LYS A 42 -18.05 -2.40 -12.51
C LYS A 42 -16.65 -2.01 -12.99
N TRP A 43 -15.87 -1.47 -12.04
CA TRP A 43 -14.47 -1.09 -12.16
C TRP A 43 -13.69 -1.56 -10.92
N HIS A 44 -12.43 -1.91 -11.10
CA HIS A 44 -11.50 -2.30 -10.03
C HIS A 44 -10.53 -1.15 -9.76
N ASP A 45 -10.38 -0.73 -8.50
CA ASP A 45 -9.43 0.32 -8.15
C ASP A 45 -8.00 -0.26 -8.04
N ILE A 46 -7.19 -0.09 -9.09
CA ILE A 46 -5.88 -0.74 -9.22
C ILE A 46 -4.78 0.07 -8.53
N ALA A 47 -4.77 1.39 -8.76
CA ALA A 47 -3.76 2.25 -8.17
C ALA A 47 -4.33 3.62 -7.77
N ILE A 48 -3.66 4.27 -6.83
CA ILE A 48 -3.95 5.64 -6.43
C ILE A 48 -2.65 6.42 -6.24
N GLY A 49 -2.52 7.56 -6.90
CA GLY A 49 -1.45 8.53 -6.68
C GLY A 49 -1.98 9.65 -5.80
N SER A 50 -1.39 9.86 -4.62
CA SER A 50 -1.83 10.95 -3.74
C SER A 50 -0.79 11.29 -2.70
N THR A 51 -0.62 12.58 -2.42
CA THR A 51 0.25 13.07 -1.35
C THR A 51 -0.41 13.03 0.04
N CYS A 52 -1.65 12.52 0.17
CA CYS A 52 -2.31 12.44 1.47
C CYS A 52 -1.48 11.61 2.47
N PRO A 53 -1.04 12.19 3.60
CA PRO A 53 -0.21 11.49 4.58
C PRO A 53 -0.86 10.23 5.16
N TRP A 54 -2.18 10.21 5.35
CA TRP A 54 -2.88 9.00 5.81
C TRP A 54 -2.83 7.88 4.77
N MET A 55 -3.04 8.19 3.48
CA MET A 55 -2.94 7.16 2.44
C MET A 55 -1.51 6.66 2.29
N GLN A 56 -0.51 7.54 2.40
CA GLN A 56 0.90 7.13 2.38
C GLN A 56 1.27 6.25 3.59
N ARG A 57 0.71 6.52 4.76
CA ARG A 57 0.90 5.69 5.98
C ARG A 57 0.23 4.32 5.89
N HIS A 58 -0.87 4.20 5.16
CA HIS A 58 -1.66 2.96 5.05
C HIS A 58 -1.54 2.26 3.68
N LYS A 59 -0.49 2.57 2.89
CA LYS A 59 -0.33 2.05 1.53
C LYS A 59 -0.14 0.53 1.45
N GLY A 60 0.48 -0.09 2.46
CA GLY A 60 0.80 -1.52 2.46
C GLY A 60 -0.41 -2.45 2.58
N ASP A 61 -1.51 -1.97 3.14
CA ASP A 61 -2.74 -2.76 3.33
C ASP A 61 -3.77 -2.55 2.22
N ALA A 62 -3.47 -1.67 1.26
CA ALA A 62 -4.40 -1.26 0.23
C ALA A 62 -4.74 -2.45 -0.69
N ALA A 63 -5.97 -2.96 -0.55
CA ALA A 63 -6.52 -3.99 -1.42
C ALA A 63 -7.29 -3.35 -2.58
N ILE A 64 -7.32 -4.04 -3.72
CA ILE A 64 -8.20 -3.68 -4.83
C ILE A 64 -9.65 -3.75 -4.34
N GLY A 65 -10.34 -2.60 -4.40
CA GLY A 65 -11.77 -2.50 -4.20
C GLY A 65 -12.50 -2.45 -5.53
N THR A 66 -13.82 -2.63 -5.49
CA THR A 66 -14.68 -2.43 -6.66
C THR A 66 -15.42 -1.11 -6.54
N LEU A 67 -15.64 -0.47 -7.69
CA LEU A 67 -16.52 0.67 -7.89
C LEU A 67 -17.56 0.24 -8.93
N GLU A 68 -18.83 0.33 -8.60
CA GLU A 68 -19.93 0.04 -9.50
C GLU A 68 -20.77 1.30 -9.70
N LEU A 69 -20.94 1.67 -10.96
CA LEU A 69 -21.73 2.83 -11.39
C LEU A 69 -23.00 2.36 -12.08
N GLN A 70 -24.14 2.87 -11.62
CA GLN A 70 -25.47 2.55 -12.13
C GLN A 70 -26.30 3.81 -12.27
N ALA A 71 -27.36 3.77 -13.09
CA ALA A 71 -28.30 4.89 -13.17
C ALA A 71 -28.91 5.13 -11.78
N SER A 72 -28.73 6.33 -11.22
CA SER A 72 -29.58 6.77 -10.11
C SER A 72 -30.93 7.12 -10.73
N GLY A 73 -32.05 6.83 -10.08
CA GLY A 73 -33.39 7.03 -10.68
C GLY A 73 -33.75 8.47 -11.10
N THR A 74 -32.79 9.41 -11.06
CA THR A 74 -32.86 10.78 -11.52
C THR A 74 -31.81 11.03 -12.62
N GLU A 75 -32.16 11.80 -13.65
CA GLU A 75 -31.29 12.02 -14.82
C GLU A 75 -30.00 12.81 -14.52
N ASP A 76 -29.95 13.50 -13.38
CA ASP A 76 -28.84 14.34 -12.93
C ASP A 76 -27.83 13.61 -12.04
N LYS A 77 -28.05 12.31 -11.74
CA LYS A 77 -27.23 11.56 -10.79
C LYS A 77 -26.86 10.17 -11.28
N VAL A 78 -25.70 9.71 -10.83
CA VAL A 78 -25.21 8.34 -11.02
C VAL A 78 -25.01 7.71 -9.66
N SER A 79 -25.66 6.57 -9.44
CA SER A 79 -25.49 5.79 -8.22
C SER A 79 -24.12 5.13 -8.25
N MET A 80 -23.37 5.32 -7.17
CA MET A 80 -22.03 4.79 -6.98
C MET A 80 -22.03 3.88 -5.77
N THR A 81 -21.48 2.69 -5.96
CA THR A 81 -21.31 1.71 -4.90
C THR A 81 -19.87 1.24 -4.90
N ARG A 82 -19.19 1.33 -3.76
CA ARG A 82 -17.81 0.91 -3.59
C ARG A 82 -17.70 -0.18 -2.54
N SER A 83 -17.11 -1.30 -2.91
CA SER A 83 -16.87 -2.43 -2.01
C SER A 83 -15.37 -2.61 -1.77
N MET A 84 -15.00 -2.84 -0.52
CA MET A 84 -13.60 -3.01 -0.11
C MET A 84 -13.49 -4.04 1.01
N LYS A 85 -12.37 -4.77 1.01
CA LYS A 85 -12.00 -5.64 2.12
C LYS A 85 -11.21 -4.83 3.15
N LYS A 86 -11.72 -4.74 4.37
CA LYS A 86 -11.09 -4.02 5.48
C LYS A 86 -11.09 -4.91 6.72
N HIS A 87 -9.91 -5.16 7.28
CA HIS A 87 -9.73 -6.11 8.40
C HIS A 87 -10.38 -7.48 8.16
N GLY A 88 -10.30 -8.00 6.92
CA GLY A 88 -10.88 -9.30 6.55
C GLY A 88 -12.40 -9.29 6.33
N LYS A 89 -13.10 -8.20 6.69
CA LYS A 89 -14.54 -8.05 6.44
C LYS A 89 -14.80 -7.23 5.18
N CYS A 90 -15.87 -7.58 4.47
CA CYS A 90 -16.36 -6.79 3.35
C CYS A 90 -17.17 -5.59 3.83
N GLU A 91 -16.68 -4.39 3.54
CA GLU A 91 -17.38 -3.12 3.75
C GLU A 91 -17.82 -2.57 2.39
N GLN A 92 -19.06 -2.11 2.33
CA GLN A 92 -19.65 -1.46 1.16
C GLN A 92 -20.11 -0.06 1.55
N ILE A 93 -19.83 0.90 0.70
CA ILE A 93 -20.34 2.26 0.81
C ILE A 93 -21.07 2.60 -0.48
N SER A 94 -22.21 3.28 -0.36
CA SER A 94 -22.98 3.74 -1.50
C SER A 94 -23.27 5.23 -1.36
N GLY A 95 -23.45 5.90 -2.48
CA GLY A 95 -23.82 7.31 -2.57
C GLY A 95 -24.03 7.69 -4.02
N ASP A 96 -24.43 8.93 -4.27
CA ASP A 96 -24.63 9.43 -5.62
C ASP A 96 -23.50 10.37 -6.04
N TYR A 97 -23.07 10.24 -7.29
CA TYR A 97 -22.37 11.28 -8.01
C TYR A 97 -23.37 12.18 -8.71
N GLU A 98 -23.19 13.49 -8.56
CA GLU A 98 -23.92 14.51 -9.31
C GLU A 98 -23.25 14.75 -10.66
N LEU A 99 -24.04 14.74 -11.72
CA LEU A 99 -23.60 15.06 -13.06
C LEU A 99 -23.46 16.57 -13.21
N THR A 100 -22.39 17.00 -13.88
CA THR A 100 -22.18 18.41 -14.19
C THR A 100 -22.51 18.71 -15.65
N ALA A 101 -22.55 19.99 -16.01
CA ALA A 101 -22.72 20.42 -17.40
C ALA A 101 -21.56 19.97 -18.32
N THR A 102 -20.45 19.50 -17.75
CA THR A 102 -19.29 19.01 -18.49
C THR A 102 -19.25 17.47 -18.44
N PRO A 103 -19.52 16.77 -19.56
CA PRO A 103 -19.41 15.31 -19.63
C PRO A 103 -18.03 14.85 -19.16
N GLY A 104 -17.98 13.81 -18.33
CA GLY A 104 -16.72 13.30 -17.76
C GLY A 104 -16.28 13.99 -16.47
N ARG A 105 -16.96 15.06 -16.03
CA ARG A 105 -16.81 15.65 -14.70
C ARG A 105 -18.02 15.33 -13.82
N LEU A 106 -17.75 14.71 -12.68
CA LEU A 106 -18.75 14.35 -11.66
C LEU A 106 -18.40 14.98 -10.32
N THR A 107 -19.40 15.25 -9.48
CA THR A 107 -19.20 15.82 -8.14
C THR A 107 -19.86 14.99 -7.06
N TYR A 108 -19.31 15.04 -5.84
CA TYR A 108 -19.98 14.50 -4.66
C TYR A 108 -19.52 15.19 -3.39
N HIS A 109 -20.41 15.18 -2.40
CA HIS A 109 -20.15 15.71 -1.09
C HIS A 109 -19.85 14.59 -0.07
N ILE A 110 -18.78 14.77 0.71
CA ILE A 110 -18.44 13.86 1.82
C ILE A 110 -18.87 14.51 3.14
N ALA A 111 -20.09 14.21 3.57
CA ALA A 111 -20.71 14.78 4.77
C ALA A 111 -19.85 14.65 6.03
N LYS A 112 -19.17 13.50 6.21
CA LYS A 112 -18.30 13.25 7.39
C LYS A 112 -17.17 14.28 7.54
N TRP A 113 -16.70 14.88 6.43
CA TRP A 113 -15.54 15.77 6.42
C TRP A 113 -15.87 17.17 5.93
N GLY A 114 -17.13 17.47 5.62
CA GLY A 114 -17.55 18.74 5.01
C GLY A 114 -16.71 19.07 3.77
N ALA A 115 -16.52 18.10 2.89
CA ALA A 115 -15.62 18.24 1.75
C ALA A 115 -16.32 17.91 0.43
N ASP A 116 -16.15 18.79 -0.54
CA ASP A 116 -16.62 18.62 -1.90
C ASP A 116 -15.49 18.00 -2.73
N VAL A 117 -15.85 17.05 -3.59
CA VAL A 117 -14.90 16.37 -4.46
C VAL A 117 -15.38 16.46 -5.90
N ASP A 118 -14.53 17.01 -6.75
CA ASP A 118 -14.65 16.91 -8.19
C ASP A 118 -13.85 15.71 -8.70
N ALA A 119 -14.47 14.87 -9.52
CA ALA A 119 -13.85 13.76 -10.24
C ALA A 119 -13.88 14.04 -11.75
N TYR A 120 -12.72 13.91 -12.39
CA TYR A 120 -12.53 14.15 -13.82
C TYR A 120 -12.02 12.87 -14.46
N VAL A 121 -12.78 12.30 -15.39
CA VAL A 121 -12.31 11.17 -16.21
C VAL A 121 -11.38 11.74 -17.27
N VAL A 122 -10.07 11.56 -17.09
CA VAL A 122 -9.06 12.21 -17.93
C VAL A 122 -8.66 11.38 -19.13
N ASP A 123 -8.70 10.05 -18.98
CA ASP A 123 -8.35 9.09 -20.05
C ASP A 123 -9.06 7.76 -19.80
N THR A 124 -9.73 7.22 -20.82
CA THR A 124 -10.34 5.88 -20.75
C THR A 124 -10.65 5.35 -22.14
N ASN A 125 -10.47 4.03 -22.31
CA ASN A 125 -10.98 3.30 -23.47
C ASN A 125 -12.29 2.56 -23.19
N TYR A 126 -12.92 2.80 -22.03
CA TYR A 126 -14.16 2.19 -21.53
C TYR A 126 -14.10 0.69 -21.21
N ASP A 127 -13.36 -0.10 -21.98
CA ASP A 127 -13.39 -1.56 -21.95
C ASP A 127 -12.25 -2.19 -21.13
N GLU A 128 -11.17 -1.45 -20.87
CA GLU A 128 -10.01 -1.98 -20.15
C GLU A 128 -9.64 -1.12 -18.94
N TYR A 129 -9.50 0.19 -19.12
CA TYR A 129 -8.99 1.07 -18.06
C TYR A 129 -9.65 2.45 -18.05
N ALA A 130 -9.51 3.12 -16.91
CA ALA A 130 -9.85 4.53 -16.77
C ALA A 130 -8.94 5.22 -15.75
N ILE A 131 -8.48 6.42 -16.07
CA ILE A 131 -7.73 7.28 -15.18
C ILE A 131 -8.63 8.43 -14.76
N VAL A 132 -8.77 8.62 -13.45
CA VAL A 132 -9.65 9.62 -12.86
C VAL A 132 -8.84 10.52 -11.95
N MET A 133 -8.84 11.82 -12.25
CA MET A 133 -8.27 12.85 -11.40
C MET A 133 -9.32 13.35 -10.41
N LEU A 134 -8.95 13.46 -9.14
CA LEU A 134 -9.82 13.98 -8.09
C LEU A 134 -9.22 15.24 -7.49
N SER A 135 -10.07 16.25 -7.34
CA SER A 135 -9.79 17.47 -6.57
C SER A 135 -10.75 17.53 -5.40
N LYS A 136 -10.21 17.41 -4.19
CA LYS A 136 -10.98 17.54 -2.95
C LYS A 136 -10.77 18.93 -2.35
N GLN A 137 -11.85 19.62 -2.04
CA GLN A 137 -11.86 20.91 -1.38
C GLN A 137 -12.57 20.80 -0.03
N LYS A 138 -11.89 21.18 1.06
CA LYS A 138 -12.52 21.28 2.39
C LYS A 138 -13.09 22.67 2.63
N THR A 139 -14.02 22.78 3.58
CA THR A 139 -14.58 24.06 4.04
C THR A 139 -13.51 25.05 4.56
N GLY A 140 -12.34 24.55 4.99
CA GLY A 140 -11.18 25.37 5.41
C GLY A 140 -10.27 25.85 4.27
N GLY A 141 -10.63 25.65 3.00
CA GLY A 141 -9.88 26.13 1.83
C GLY A 141 -8.73 25.24 1.36
N GLU A 142 -8.36 24.21 2.13
CA GLU A 142 -7.38 23.21 1.74
C GLU A 142 -7.85 22.40 0.52
N LYS A 143 -7.03 22.38 -0.54
CA LYS A 143 -7.27 21.65 -1.77
C LYS A 143 -6.23 20.55 -1.95
N THR A 144 -6.69 19.31 -2.09
CA THR A 144 -5.81 18.15 -2.32
C THR A 144 -6.15 17.49 -3.65
N LYS A 145 -5.12 17.13 -4.41
CA LYS A 145 -5.24 16.39 -5.66
C LYS A 145 -4.90 14.91 -5.45
N SER A 146 -5.55 14.04 -6.20
CA SER A 146 -5.19 12.62 -6.27
C SER A 146 -5.57 12.06 -7.64
N ALA A 147 -4.89 11.00 -8.07
CA ALA A 147 -5.17 10.27 -9.29
C ALA A 147 -5.59 8.85 -8.92
N LYS A 148 -6.58 8.29 -9.60
CA LYS A 148 -6.97 6.88 -9.46
C LYS A 148 -6.91 6.19 -10.81
N LEU A 149 -6.40 4.97 -10.80
CA LEU A 149 -6.38 4.07 -11.94
C LEU A 149 -7.40 2.96 -11.70
N TYR A 150 -8.33 2.85 -12.62
CA TYR A 150 -9.35 1.82 -12.65
C TYR A 150 -9.11 0.86 -13.81
N SER A 151 -9.50 -0.39 -13.62
CA SER A 151 -9.46 -1.43 -14.64
C SER A 151 -10.75 -2.24 -14.65
N ARG A 152 -11.15 -2.79 -15.80
CA ARG A 152 -12.26 -3.75 -15.86
C ARG A 152 -11.87 -5.09 -15.21
N THR A 153 -10.58 -5.41 -15.15
CA THR A 153 -10.02 -6.62 -14.51
C THR A 153 -9.14 -6.27 -13.31
N MET A 154 -8.85 -7.22 -12.42
CA MET A 154 -7.89 -7.02 -11.31
C MET A 154 -6.42 -7.04 -11.74
N GLU A 155 -6.18 -7.43 -12.99
CA GLU A 155 -4.88 -7.37 -13.65
C GLU A 155 -4.90 -6.23 -14.66
N LEU A 156 -3.76 -5.58 -14.86
CA LEU A 156 -3.63 -4.45 -15.77
C LEU A 156 -2.32 -4.59 -16.57
N PRO A 157 -2.33 -4.33 -17.89
CA PRO A 157 -1.11 -4.28 -18.67
C PRO A 157 -0.10 -3.27 -18.10
N PRO A 158 1.22 -3.59 -18.12
CA PRO A 158 2.25 -2.68 -17.59
C PRO A 158 2.28 -1.30 -18.25
N THR A 159 1.92 -1.20 -19.53
CA THR A 159 1.91 0.07 -20.30
C THR A 159 0.94 1.09 -19.70
N ILE A 160 -0.25 0.66 -19.30
CA ILE A 160 -1.26 1.55 -18.69
C ILE A 160 -0.77 2.08 -17.33
N LEU A 161 -0.01 1.27 -16.59
CA LEU A 161 0.58 1.70 -15.32
C LEU A 161 1.67 2.76 -15.54
N GLU A 162 2.43 2.68 -16.64
CA GLU A 162 3.42 3.70 -17.01
C GLU A 162 2.76 5.03 -17.42
N ASP A 163 1.66 4.97 -18.17
CA ASP A 163 0.85 6.15 -18.51
C ASP A 163 0.28 6.81 -17.25
N PHE A 164 -0.22 6.01 -16.31
CA PHE A 164 -0.66 6.50 -15.01
C PHE A 164 0.46 7.17 -14.21
N ARG A 165 1.67 6.57 -14.18
CA ARG A 165 2.86 7.19 -13.56
C ARG A 165 3.23 8.52 -14.21
N ARG A 166 3.15 8.62 -15.55
CA ARG A 166 3.39 9.88 -16.26
C ARG A 166 2.39 10.96 -15.82
N LEU A 167 1.10 10.64 -15.81
CA LEU A 167 0.06 11.57 -15.37
C LEU A 167 0.25 12.01 -13.91
N VAL A 168 0.60 11.10 -12.99
CA VAL A 168 0.88 11.44 -11.59
C VAL A 168 2.06 12.44 -11.48
N ARG A 169 3.12 12.23 -12.26
CA ARG A 169 4.29 13.15 -12.31
C ARG A 169 3.94 14.52 -12.87
N GLU A 170 3.10 14.59 -13.89
CA GLU A 170 2.60 15.87 -14.45
C GLU A 170 1.80 16.68 -13.43
N GLN A 171 1.19 16.01 -12.45
CA GLN A 171 0.51 16.65 -11.32
C GLN A 171 1.46 17.04 -10.16
N GLY A 172 2.77 16.90 -10.35
CA GLY A 172 3.78 17.25 -9.37
C GLY A 172 3.91 16.24 -8.22
N MET A 173 3.38 15.03 -8.38
CA MET A 173 3.49 13.95 -7.40
C MET A 173 4.58 12.96 -7.81
N ALA A 174 5.37 12.48 -6.86
CA ALA A 174 6.44 11.52 -7.12
C ALA A 174 5.90 10.08 -7.22
N ASP A 175 6.63 9.20 -7.89
CA ASP A 175 6.24 7.80 -8.12
C ASP A 175 6.04 7.01 -6.82
N ASP A 176 6.73 7.37 -5.74
CA ASP A 176 6.59 6.76 -4.41
C ASP A 176 5.26 7.07 -3.71
N THR A 177 4.56 8.11 -4.18
CA THR A 177 3.20 8.46 -3.76
C THR A 177 2.14 7.59 -4.44
N ILE A 178 2.53 6.79 -5.43
CA ILE A 178 1.65 5.84 -6.11
C ILE A 178 1.55 4.57 -5.29
N ILE A 179 0.32 4.25 -4.93
CA ILE A 179 -0.04 3.05 -4.19
C ILE A 179 -0.69 2.10 -5.19
N ILE A 180 0.05 1.06 -5.58
CA ILE A 180 -0.50 -0.07 -6.34
C ILE A 180 -1.16 -1.01 -5.34
N LYS A 181 -2.42 -1.33 -5.58
CA LYS A 181 -3.24 -2.10 -4.66
C LYS A 181 -3.08 -3.59 -4.93
N GLN A 182 -3.14 -4.37 -3.85
CA GLN A 182 -2.99 -5.82 -3.91
C GLN A 182 -4.31 -6.47 -4.32
N ASN A 183 -4.24 -7.44 -5.24
CA ASN A 183 -5.35 -8.33 -5.53
C ASN A 183 -5.59 -9.25 -4.31
N LYS A 184 -6.67 -9.02 -3.58
CA LYS A 184 -7.12 -9.86 -2.45
C LYS A 184 -8.46 -10.56 -2.72
N GLY A 185 -8.81 -10.70 -4.01
CA GLY A 185 -10.09 -11.23 -4.48
C GLY A 185 -11.24 -10.22 -4.42
N GLU A 186 -12.35 -10.57 -5.07
CA GLU A 186 -13.57 -9.77 -5.00
C GLU A 186 -14.20 -9.86 -3.62
N CYS A 187 -14.82 -8.77 -3.22
CA CYS A 187 -15.45 -8.61 -1.93
C CYS A 187 -16.95 -8.38 -2.15
N VAL A 188 -17.75 -9.43 -1.92
CA VAL A 188 -19.21 -9.40 -2.08
C VAL A 188 -19.86 -9.35 -0.70
N PRO A 189 -20.58 -8.27 -0.35
CA PRO A 189 -21.34 -8.18 0.89
C PRO A 189 -22.48 -9.21 0.91
N GLY A 190 -22.61 -9.98 1.99
CA GLY A 190 -23.74 -10.89 2.18
C GLY A 190 -23.46 -12.39 1.94
N THR A 191 -22.27 -12.77 1.47
CA THR A 191 -21.84 -14.18 1.58
C THR A 191 -21.21 -14.41 2.94
N GLU A 192 -21.99 -14.95 3.88
CA GLU A 192 -21.42 -15.72 4.99
C GLU A 192 -20.51 -16.82 4.41
N PRO A 193 -19.40 -17.21 5.08
CA PRO A 193 -18.70 -18.41 4.70
C PRO A 193 -19.68 -19.57 4.91
N VAL A 194 -20.22 -20.11 3.81
CA VAL A 194 -20.86 -21.43 3.86
C VAL A 194 -19.78 -22.36 4.36
N ALA A 195 -19.93 -22.80 5.61
CA ALA A 195 -19.15 -23.90 6.15
C ALA A 195 -19.16 -25.01 5.10
N ALA A 196 -17.97 -25.50 4.74
CA ALA A 196 -17.86 -26.67 3.87
C ALA A 196 -18.79 -27.76 4.43
N GLU A 197 -19.83 -28.10 3.67
CA GLU A 197 -20.70 -29.23 4.02
C GLU A 197 -19.83 -30.50 4.14
N PRO A 198 -20.10 -31.38 5.11
CA PRO A 198 -19.39 -32.64 5.23
C PRO A 198 -19.73 -33.51 4.02
N GLN A 199 -18.73 -33.86 3.21
CA GLN A 199 -18.93 -34.90 2.20
C GLN A 199 -19.21 -36.25 2.89
N PRO A 200 -20.19 -37.04 2.42
CA PRO A 200 -20.49 -38.34 2.99
C PRO A 200 -19.35 -39.32 2.70
N GLU A 201 -18.92 -40.04 3.75
CA GLU A 201 -18.06 -41.21 3.63
C GLU A 201 -18.69 -42.24 2.70
N ILE A 202 -18.06 -42.48 1.55
CA ILE A 202 -18.24 -43.71 0.78
C ILE A 202 -16.89 -44.41 0.74
N THR A 203 -16.83 -45.50 1.50
CA THR A 203 -15.76 -46.49 1.55
C THR A 203 -15.71 -47.29 0.25
N ALA A 204 -14.60 -47.22 -0.49
CA ALA A 204 -14.20 -48.21 -1.50
C ALA A 204 -12.71 -48.04 -1.90
N PRO A 205 -12.04 -49.11 -2.36
CA PRO A 205 -10.69 -49.45 -1.90
C PRO A 205 -9.54 -48.87 -2.74
N ARG A 206 -8.39 -48.76 -2.09
CA ARG A 206 -7.06 -48.49 -2.64
C ARG A 206 -6.80 -49.26 -3.94
N ALA A 207 -6.61 -48.52 -5.04
CA ALA A 207 -5.76 -48.94 -6.15
C ALA A 207 -4.57 -47.98 -6.25
N LYS A 208 -3.37 -48.50 -6.00
CA LYS A 208 -2.10 -47.77 -6.18
C LYS A 208 -1.96 -47.39 -7.66
N ARG A 209 -1.85 -46.09 -7.94
CA ARG A 209 -1.16 -45.60 -9.14
C ARG A 209 -0.13 -44.57 -8.71
N ASN A 210 1.14 -44.93 -8.87
CA ASN A 210 2.26 -44.01 -8.84
C ASN A 210 2.09 -43.06 -10.03
N ILE A 211 1.94 -41.77 -9.76
CA ILE A 211 2.16 -40.71 -10.74
C ILE A 211 3.27 -39.86 -10.17
N VAL A 212 4.47 -40.07 -10.72
CA VAL A 212 5.60 -39.15 -10.59
C VAL A 212 5.22 -37.92 -11.40
N LEU A 213 5.08 -36.77 -10.73
CA LEU A 213 4.98 -35.48 -11.40
C LEU A 213 6.39 -34.85 -11.41
N PRO A 214 6.87 -34.28 -12.52
CA PRO A 214 8.24 -33.76 -12.61
C PRO A 214 8.40 -32.54 -11.71
N GLU A 215 9.44 -32.55 -10.91
CA GLU A 215 9.90 -31.43 -10.09
C GLU A 215 10.52 -30.37 -11.02
N LEU A 216 9.87 -29.22 -11.15
CA LEU A 216 10.48 -28.06 -11.81
C LEU A 216 11.52 -27.46 -10.85
N PRO A 217 12.73 -27.13 -11.33
CA PRO A 217 13.84 -26.76 -10.48
C PRO A 217 13.62 -25.42 -9.78
N ALA A 218 14.07 -25.37 -8.53
CA ALA A 218 14.25 -24.14 -7.77
C ALA A 218 15.32 -23.28 -8.46
N GLU A 219 14.89 -22.23 -9.15
CA GLU A 219 15.81 -21.19 -9.62
C GLU A 219 16.21 -20.30 -8.43
N GLU A 220 17.49 -20.42 -8.06
CA GLU A 220 18.19 -19.46 -7.23
C GLU A 220 18.37 -18.14 -8.02
N GLY A 221 17.69 -17.08 -7.58
CA GLY A 221 17.80 -15.75 -8.16
C GLY A 221 17.95 -14.67 -7.09
N SER A 222 19.20 -14.30 -6.81
CA SER A 222 19.65 -13.01 -6.23
C SER A 222 18.84 -11.83 -6.79
N GLY A 223 18.21 -10.94 -6.03
CA GLY A 223 18.64 -10.24 -4.81
C GLY A 223 18.71 -8.74 -5.12
N ALA A 224 17.64 -7.99 -4.82
CA ALA A 224 17.58 -6.56 -4.46
C ALA A 224 16.13 -6.07 -4.55
N GLY A 225 15.46 -5.81 -3.42
CA GLY A 225 14.06 -5.37 -3.43
C GLY A 225 13.43 -5.11 -2.05
N ILE A 226 13.97 -4.11 -1.34
CA ILE A 226 13.32 -3.31 -0.28
C ILE A 226 12.91 -4.09 0.99
N MET A 227 13.80 -4.10 1.98
CA MET A 227 13.44 -4.38 3.37
C MET A 227 12.38 -3.39 3.84
N MET A 228 11.26 -3.91 4.36
CA MET A 228 10.29 -3.14 5.11
C MET A 228 10.93 -2.67 6.40
N PHE A 229 11.38 -1.42 6.47
CA PHE A 229 11.72 -0.80 7.76
C PHE A 229 10.41 -0.55 8.52
N ARG A 230 9.99 -1.53 9.33
CA ARG A 230 9.21 -1.26 10.54
C ARG A 230 10.15 -0.45 11.45
N SER A 231 9.65 0.64 12.05
CA SER A 231 10.48 1.59 12.80
C SER A 231 11.23 0.88 13.93
N GLU A 232 12.46 1.30 14.23
CA GLU A 232 13.25 0.81 15.36
C GLU A 232 12.46 0.86 16.69
N GLU A 233 11.53 1.81 16.81
CA GLU A 233 10.60 1.93 17.94
C GLU A 233 9.72 0.69 18.14
N SER A 234 9.29 0.02 17.06
CA SER A 234 8.46 -1.19 17.14
C SER A 234 9.22 -2.35 17.80
N CYS A 235 10.52 -2.44 17.57
CA CYS A 235 11.37 -3.50 18.10
C CYS A 235 11.86 -3.20 19.53
N ASN A 236 11.78 -1.94 19.97
CA ASN A 236 12.22 -1.52 21.29
C ASN A 236 11.08 -1.41 22.32
N ALA A 237 9.81 -1.45 21.88
CA ALA A 237 8.65 -1.41 22.76
C ALA A 237 8.48 -2.73 23.55
N GLU A 238 7.96 -2.69 24.77
CA GLU A 238 7.52 -3.91 25.48
C GLU A 238 6.33 -4.56 24.76
N PRO A 239 6.13 -5.89 24.81
CA PRO A 239 4.97 -6.51 24.18
C PRO A 239 3.66 -6.06 24.84
N ASP A 240 2.70 -5.59 24.05
CA ASP A 240 1.37 -5.22 24.55
C ASP A 240 0.32 -6.23 24.10
N ALA A 241 -0.30 -6.91 25.08
CA ALA A 241 -1.37 -7.87 24.85
C ALA A 241 -2.68 -7.20 24.43
N GLY A 242 -2.85 -5.90 24.71
CA GLY A 242 -4.09 -5.18 24.49
C GLY A 242 -5.20 -5.55 25.49
N PRO A 243 -6.37 -4.86 25.42
CA PRO A 243 -7.44 -5.01 26.42
C PRO A 243 -8.35 -6.21 26.15
N CYS A 244 -8.19 -6.92 25.03
CA CYS A 244 -9.02 -8.08 24.71
C CYS A 244 -8.52 -9.35 25.43
N PHE A 245 -9.43 -10.32 25.61
CA PHE A 245 -9.20 -11.54 26.39
C PHE A 245 -8.86 -12.77 25.53
N GLY A 246 -8.46 -12.58 24.28
CA GLY A 246 -7.98 -13.65 23.43
C GLY A 246 -6.66 -14.24 23.91
N THR A 247 -6.41 -15.50 23.59
CA THR A 247 -5.18 -16.22 23.95
C THR A 247 -4.38 -16.59 22.70
N VAL A 248 -3.98 -15.58 21.93
CA VAL A 248 -3.26 -15.78 20.66
C VAL A 248 -1.75 -15.75 20.91
N GLN A 249 -1.05 -16.84 20.62
CA GLN A 249 0.42 -16.88 20.69
C GLN A 249 1.02 -16.02 19.57
N ARG A 250 1.91 -15.09 19.95
CA ARG A 250 2.62 -14.17 19.07
C ARG A 250 4.08 -14.07 19.49
N HIS A 251 4.93 -13.55 18.62
CA HIS A 251 6.34 -13.27 18.92
C HIS A 251 6.55 -11.77 19.12
N PHE A 252 7.38 -11.40 20.08
CA PHE A 252 7.88 -10.04 20.24
C PHE A 252 9.41 -10.05 20.28
N TYR A 253 10.03 -8.98 19.82
CA TYR A 253 11.47 -8.77 19.91
C TYR A 253 11.82 -8.22 21.29
N ASN A 254 12.62 -8.96 22.05
CA ASN A 254 13.18 -8.48 23.31
C ASN A 254 14.57 -7.90 23.03
N SER A 255 14.68 -6.57 23.03
CA SER A 255 15.93 -5.85 22.76
C SER A 255 17.02 -6.14 23.79
N SER A 256 16.65 -6.37 25.06
CA SER A 256 17.58 -6.68 26.16
C SER A 256 18.23 -8.05 26.00
N SER A 257 17.46 -9.07 25.59
CA SER A 257 17.99 -10.42 25.34
C SER A 257 18.43 -10.64 23.88
N MET A 258 18.16 -9.67 23.01
CA MET A 258 18.33 -9.75 21.57
C MET A 258 17.74 -11.06 21.01
N ALA A 259 16.48 -11.34 21.32
CA ALA A 259 15.81 -12.57 20.90
C ALA A 259 14.31 -12.33 20.67
N CYS A 260 13.73 -13.11 19.75
CA CYS A 260 12.29 -13.14 19.54
C CYS A 260 11.66 -14.14 20.50
N GLN A 261 10.83 -13.66 21.42
CA GLN A 261 10.20 -14.47 22.47
C GLN A 261 8.70 -14.57 22.23
N LEU A 262 8.07 -15.63 22.73
CA LEU A 262 6.62 -15.79 22.66
C LEU A 262 5.93 -14.96 23.73
N PHE A 263 4.78 -14.40 23.41
CA PHE A 263 3.85 -13.80 24.35
C PHE A 263 2.40 -14.07 23.96
N THR A 264 1.49 -13.92 24.92
CA THR A 264 0.06 -14.06 24.69
C THR A 264 -0.54 -12.71 24.32
N TYR A 265 -1.07 -12.61 23.12
CA TYR A 265 -1.78 -11.44 22.62
C TYR A 265 -3.29 -11.61 22.77
N GLY A 266 -3.94 -10.58 23.32
CA GLY A 266 -5.37 -10.48 23.59
C GLY A 266 -6.27 -10.50 22.35
N GLY A 267 -5.70 -10.37 21.15
CA GLY A 267 -6.45 -10.43 19.89
C GLY A 267 -7.00 -9.09 19.40
N CYS A 268 -6.84 -8.00 20.16
CA CYS A 268 -7.14 -6.64 19.69
C CYS A 268 -6.19 -5.60 20.29
N MET A 269 -6.03 -4.48 19.57
CA MET A 269 -5.13 -3.37 19.92
C MET A 269 -3.68 -3.87 20.15
N GLY A 270 -2.99 -3.39 21.18
CA GLY A 270 -1.57 -3.66 21.34
C GLY A 270 -0.69 -2.72 20.52
N ASN A 271 0.60 -3.01 20.52
CA ASN A 271 1.62 -2.27 19.77
C ASN A 271 2.24 -3.12 18.65
N GLN A 272 3.23 -2.55 17.96
CA GLN A 272 3.84 -3.17 16.78
C GLN A 272 4.93 -4.20 17.11
N ASN A 273 5.27 -4.40 18.39
CA ASN A 273 6.16 -5.49 18.80
C ASN A 273 5.39 -6.83 18.89
N ASN A 274 4.73 -7.19 17.79
CA ASN A 274 3.78 -8.31 17.72
C ASN A 274 3.85 -8.94 16.32
N PHE A 275 4.55 -10.06 16.23
CA PHE A 275 4.84 -10.80 15.00
C PHE A 275 4.16 -12.17 15.02
N VAL A 276 3.77 -12.67 13.87
CA VAL A 276 3.11 -13.98 13.77
C VAL A 276 4.12 -15.11 13.89
N THR A 277 5.33 -14.90 13.36
CA THR A 277 6.40 -15.91 13.34
C THR A 277 7.71 -15.34 13.86
N GLU A 278 8.54 -16.21 14.43
CA GLU A 278 9.91 -15.86 14.84
C GLU A 278 10.72 -15.30 13.65
N ARG A 279 10.50 -15.85 12.44
CA ARG A 279 11.17 -15.37 11.22
C ARG A 279 10.84 -13.91 10.92
N GLU A 280 9.56 -13.56 10.94
CA GLU A 280 9.12 -12.19 10.70
C GLU A 280 9.69 -11.23 11.75
N CYS A 281 9.71 -11.65 13.02
CA CYS A 281 10.28 -10.89 14.12
C CYS A 281 11.78 -10.64 13.90
N LEU A 282 12.57 -11.67 13.57
CA LEU A 282 14.00 -11.53 13.32
C LEU A 282 14.28 -10.71 12.05
N GLN A 283 13.52 -10.90 10.97
CA GLN A 283 13.71 -10.11 9.75
C GLN A 283 13.35 -8.63 9.95
N SER A 284 12.42 -8.32 10.85
CA SER A 284 12.01 -6.94 11.14
C SER A 284 12.95 -6.25 12.13
N CYS A 285 13.44 -6.97 13.15
CA CYS A 285 14.08 -6.36 14.32
C CYS A 285 15.55 -6.70 14.54
N ARG A 286 16.09 -7.72 13.87
CA ARG A 286 17.50 -8.08 14.01
C ARG A 286 18.39 -6.98 13.43
N ASN A 287 19.43 -6.63 14.17
CA ASN A 287 20.48 -5.69 13.74
C ASN A 287 21.86 -6.37 13.76
N GLU A 288 22.90 -5.64 13.32
CA GLU A 288 24.28 -6.14 13.23
C GLU A 288 24.85 -6.66 14.56
N ALA A 289 24.33 -6.20 15.71
CA ALA A 289 24.81 -6.69 17.01
C ALA A 289 24.47 -8.17 17.23
N ALA A 290 23.51 -8.74 16.48
CA ALA A 290 23.24 -10.18 16.49
C ALA A 290 24.46 -11.03 16.11
N CYS A 291 25.32 -10.52 15.23
CA CYS A 291 26.56 -11.20 14.80
C CYS A 291 27.62 -11.28 15.91
N ARG A 292 27.42 -10.60 17.04
CA ARG A 292 28.30 -10.67 18.23
C ARG A 292 27.79 -11.63 19.30
N LEU A 293 26.57 -12.16 19.14
CA LEU A 293 25.98 -13.09 20.10
C LEU A 293 26.59 -14.49 19.96
N PRO A 294 26.74 -15.23 21.08
CA PRO A 294 27.27 -16.59 21.05
C PRO A 294 26.32 -17.55 20.31
N VAL A 295 26.89 -18.61 19.76
CA VAL A 295 26.12 -19.77 19.27
C VAL A 295 25.55 -20.50 20.49
N ASP A 296 24.25 -20.38 20.74
CA ASP A 296 23.51 -21.01 21.83
C ASP A 296 22.56 -22.04 21.22
N ALA A 297 23.16 -23.16 20.83
CA ALA A 297 22.46 -24.27 20.22
C ALA A 297 21.77 -25.14 21.28
N ARG A 298 20.45 -25.23 21.22
CA ARG A 298 19.61 -26.05 22.11
C ARG A 298 18.96 -27.19 21.34
N PRO A 299 18.81 -28.39 21.93
CA PRO A 299 18.07 -29.48 21.29
C PRO A 299 16.62 -29.06 20.98
N CYS A 300 16.16 -29.31 19.76
CA CYS A 300 14.79 -29.04 19.33
C CYS A 300 14.39 -29.94 18.15
N THR A 301 13.09 -30.14 17.94
CA THR A 301 12.57 -30.97 16.84
C THR A 301 11.80 -30.14 15.82
N GLY A 302 11.95 -30.45 14.53
CA GLY A 302 11.06 -29.94 13.47
C GLY A 302 11.25 -28.48 13.04
N GLN A 303 12.36 -27.83 13.38
CA GLN A 303 12.64 -26.45 12.95
C GLN A 303 13.33 -26.38 11.56
N PRO A 304 13.16 -25.26 10.83
CA PRO A 304 13.72 -25.09 9.48
C PRO A 304 15.25 -25.04 9.51
N LYS A 305 15.88 -25.33 8.36
CA LYS A 305 17.32 -25.12 8.18
C LYS A 305 17.66 -23.64 8.40
N ILE A 306 18.61 -23.38 9.30
CA ILE A 306 19.08 -22.06 9.66
C ILE A 306 20.61 -21.99 9.60
N TRP A 307 21.13 -20.78 9.47
CA TRP A 307 22.54 -20.44 9.50
C TRP A 307 22.85 -19.63 10.76
N VAL A 308 24.05 -19.83 11.28
CA VAL A 308 24.56 -19.17 12.49
C VAL A 308 25.94 -18.61 12.17
N PHE A 309 26.20 -17.38 12.62
CA PHE A 309 27.49 -16.73 12.45
C PHE A 309 28.43 -17.09 13.59
N HIS A 310 29.61 -17.59 13.25
CA HIS A 310 30.68 -17.89 14.18
C HIS A 310 31.68 -16.73 14.20
N SER A 311 31.68 -15.93 15.27
CA SER A 311 32.52 -14.73 15.38
C SER A 311 34.03 -15.02 15.40
N ASN A 312 34.43 -16.21 15.85
CA ASN A 312 35.83 -16.65 15.90
C ASN A 312 36.38 -17.03 14.51
N SER A 313 35.56 -17.62 13.65
CA SER A 313 35.96 -18.01 12.29
C SER A 313 35.55 -16.98 11.23
N GLY A 314 34.64 -16.06 11.58
CA GLY A 314 34.05 -15.11 10.64
C GLY A 314 33.16 -15.77 9.59
N LEU A 315 32.63 -16.97 9.86
CA LEU A 315 31.87 -17.77 8.89
C LEU A 315 30.43 -17.99 9.33
N CYS A 316 29.53 -17.99 8.34
CA CYS A 316 28.15 -18.43 8.47
C CYS A 316 28.04 -19.93 8.19
N LEU A 317 27.88 -20.73 9.24
CA LEU A 317 27.77 -22.19 9.16
C LEU A 317 26.31 -22.62 9.30
N ASP A 318 25.94 -23.72 8.68
CA ASP A 318 24.62 -24.32 8.89
C ASP A 318 24.51 -24.88 10.31
N ASN A 319 23.35 -24.69 10.94
CA ASN A 319 23.14 -25.20 12.28
C ASN A 319 23.01 -26.73 12.26
N LYS A 320 23.48 -27.37 13.33
CA LYS A 320 23.38 -28.82 13.49
C LYS A 320 21.92 -29.28 13.45
N LYS A 321 21.63 -30.37 12.74
CA LYS A 321 20.31 -31.01 12.70
C LYS A 321 19.81 -31.33 14.11
N ASP A 322 18.55 -31.03 14.38
CA ASP A 322 17.88 -31.19 15.69
C ASP A 322 18.41 -30.24 16.79
N TYR A 323 19.09 -29.17 16.40
CA TYR A 323 19.43 -28.06 17.28
C TYR A 323 18.83 -26.75 16.75
N CYS A 324 18.47 -25.87 17.67
CA CYS A 324 17.93 -24.55 17.43
C CYS A 324 18.85 -23.52 18.05
N GLN A 325 19.03 -22.40 17.37
CA GLN A 325 19.58 -21.20 17.98
C GLN A 325 18.46 -20.46 18.72
N VAL A 326 18.69 -19.93 19.92
CA VAL A 326 17.64 -19.22 20.69
C VAL A 326 17.74 -17.70 20.66
N ASN A 327 18.90 -17.15 20.30
CA ASN A 327 19.11 -15.71 20.19
C ASN A 327 19.08 -15.22 18.73
N SER A 328 19.26 -13.92 18.51
CA SER A 328 19.18 -13.31 17.18
C SER A 328 20.32 -13.68 16.22
N ASN A 329 21.36 -14.42 16.65
CA ASN A 329 22.37 -15.01 15.75
C ASN A 329 21.80 -16.22 14.98
N LYS A 330 20.63 -16.03 14.37
CA LYS A 330 19.85 -17.01 13.63
C LYS A 330 19.45 -16.37 12.31
N PHE A 331 19.77 -17.04 11.21
CA PHE A 331 19.49 -16.59 9.85
C PHE A 331 18.80 -17.71 9.06
N TYR A 332 17.90 -17.36 8.15
CA TYR A 332 17.13 -18.34 7.36
C TYR A 332 17.71 -18.59 5.97
N SER A 333 18.78 -17.88 5.60
CA SER A 333 19.63 -18.23 4.46
C SER A 333 21.10 -17.94 4.75
N LYS A 334 22.01 -18.64 4.05
CA LYS A 334 23.45 -18.37 4.11
C LYS A 334 23.75 -16.93 3.73
N ARG A 335 23.15 -16.49 2.62
CA ARG A 335 23.29 -15.15 2.07
C ARG A 335 22.87 -14.07 3.08
N GLU A 336 21.72 -14.23 3.71
CA GLU A 336 21.24 -13.31 4.75
C GLU A 336 22.24 -13.18 5.90
N CYS A 337 22.82 -14.30 6.35
CA CYS A 337 23.87 -14.29 7.38
C CYS A 337 25.12 -13.55 6.92
N GLU A 338 25.59 -13.82 5.69
CA GLU A 338 26.77 -13.18 5.12
C GLU A 338 26.59 -11.67 4.91
N GLU A 339 25.40 -11.24 4.46
CA GLU A 339 25.03 -9.84 4.27
C GLU A 339 24.96 -9.09 5.61
N TYR A 340 24.31 -9.65 6.63
CA TYR A 340 24.19 -9.03 7.95
C TYR A 340 25.50 -8.98 8.73
N CYS A 341 26.29 -10.05 8.67
CA CYS A 341 27.52 -10.17 9.46
C CYS A 341 28.78 -9.74 8.71
N GLY A 342 28.62 -9.23 7.48
CA GLY A 342 29.73 -8.75 6.67
C GLY A 342 30.79 -9.83 6.45
N VAL A 343 30.37 -11.07 6.20
CA VAL A 343 31.31 -12.18 5.93
C VAL A 343 32.08 -11.81 4.67
N MET A 344 33.31 -11.39 4.87
CA MET A 344 34.21 -11.06 3.78
C MET A 344 34.42 -12.32 2.96
N LYS A 345 34.02 -12.28 1.69
CA LYS A 345 34.46 -13.30 0.73
C LYS A 345 35.99 -13.28 0.76
N VAL A 346 36.59 -14.40 1.17
CA VAL A 346 38.02 -14.60 0.99
C VAL A 346 38.25 -14.73 -0.52
N GLN A 347 38.48 -13.60 -1.17
CA GLN A 347 39.33 -13.53 -2.35
C GLN A 347 40.44 -12.52 -2.09
N GLU A 348 41.62 -12.96 -2.48
CA GLU A 348 42.92 -12.47 -2.03
C GLU A 348 43.12 -10.96 -2.19
N LYS A 349 43.72 -10.38 -1.15
CA LYS A 349 44.59 -9.19 -1.14
C LYS A 349 43.97 -7.85 -1.58
N GLY A 350 43.80 -6.97 -0.58
CA GLY A 350 44.45 -5.65 -0.63
C GLY A 350 43.61 -4.44 -0.25
N SER A 351 43.86 -3.93 0.97
CA SER A 351 43.83 -2.51 1.38
C SER A 351 42.46 -1.79 1.43
N SER A 352 41.82 -1.68 2.60
CA SER A 352 42.09 -0.75 3.73
C SER A 352 41.56 0.68 3.57
N SER A 353 40.84 1.10 4.62
CA SER A 353 40.52 2.47 5.08
C SER A 353 39.32 3.15 4.43
N LYS A 354 38.48 3.93 5.13
CA LYS A 354 38.46 4.39 6.52
C LYS A 354 37.05 4.90 6.84
N GLN A 355 36.67 4.73 8.09
CA GLN A 355 35.46 5.20 8.74
C GLN A 355 35.65 6.64 9.22
N THR A 356 34.63 7.49 9.10
CA THR A 356 34.46 8.67 9.98
C THR A 356 32.99 8.87 10.33
N LYS A 357 32.79 8.99 11.63
CA LYS A 357 31.57 9.18 12.40
C LYS A 357 31.34 10.69 12.60
N GLY A 358 30.09 11.12 12.69
CA GLY A 358 29.69 12.44 13.17
C GLY A 358 28.32 12.35 13.84
N ASP A 359 28.33 12.42 15.18
CA ASP A 359 27.17 12.54 16.06
C ASP A 359 26.79 14.04 16.19
N GLU A 360 25.50 14.41 16.19
CA GLU A 360 24.82 15.19 17.27
C GLU A 360 23.39 15.69 16.92
N ASN A 361 22.49 15.42 17.89
CA ASN A 361 21.22 16.06 18.33
C ASN A 361 20.97 17.53 17.90
N THR A 362 19.76 18.10 17.81
CA THR A 362 18.48 18.06 18.59
C THR A 362 17.45 18.85 17.72
N GLU A 363 16.11 18.75 17.74
CA GLU A 363 15.14 19.15 18.79
C GLU A 363 13.70 19.01 18.21
N HIS A 364 12.72 18.76 19.08
CA HIS A 364 11.29 18.59 18.78
C HIS A 364 10.56 19.89 18.39
N THR A 365 9.57 19.77 17.50
CA THR A 365 8.33 20.56 17.57
C THR A 365 7.14 19.71 17.13
N ALA A 366 6.21 19.50 18.06
CA ALA A 366 4.93 18.83 17.82
C ALA A 366 3.97 19.76 17.09
N GLN A 367 3.41 19.31 15.97
CA GLN A 367 2.32 20.00 15.28
C GLN A 367 1.23 18.97 14.94
N ILE A 368 0.02 19.24 15.42
CA ILE A 368 -1.19 18.45 15.17
C ILE A 368 -1.39 18.37 13.65
N ARG A 369 -1.27 17.18 13.05
CA ARG A 369 -1.46 16.97 11.62
C ARG A 369 -2.74 16.21 11.31
N SER A 370 -3.53 16.85 10.45
CA SER A 370 -4.70 16.37 9.73
C SER A 370 -4.47 15.01 9.05
N ILE A 371 -5.55 14.26 8.85
CA ILE A 371 -5.57 12.92 8.23
C ILE A 371 -5.12 13.03 6.75
N CYS A 372 -5.61 14.05 6.05
CA CYS A 372 -4.96 14.70 4.90
C CYS A 372 -5.33 16.16 5.12
#